data_AF-A0A6I1L4A5-F1
#
_entry.id   AF-A0A6I1L4A5-F1
#
_cell.length_a   1.000
_cell.length_b   1.000
_cell.length_c   1.000
_cell.angle_alpha   90.00
_cell.angle_beta   90.00
_cell.angle_gamma   90.00
#
_symmetry.space_group_name_H-M   'P 1'
#
loop_
_entity.id
_entity.type
_entity.pdbx_description
1 polymer ?
#
loop_
_entity_poly.entity_id
_entity_poly.type
_entity_poly.pdbx_seq_one_letter_code
_entity_poly.pdbx_strand_id
1 'polypeptide(L)'
;MPCPPHRLTLSIALLTSSGFVAATPAPPQAVLINTTVTQGQTLTGSDSLTVTQTGALNTSKVAVTLNAGTSGQGVVIDNAGTINSSTGRAIDGAGDLTQPRNYSLFKRAGGG
;
A
#
# COMPACT_ATOMS: atom_id res chain seq x y z
N MET A 1 5.68 -53.48 57.11
CA MET A 1 5.50 -52.02 57.04
C MET A 1 5.34 -51.63 55.57
N PRO A 2 4.44 -50.69 55.22
CA PRO A 2 3.81 -50.61 53.90
C PRO A 2 4.61 -49.79 52.89
N CYS A 3 4.57 -50.21 51.62
CA CYS A 3 5.08 -49.48 50.46
C CYS A 3 4.19 -48.25 50.15
N PRO A 4 4.73 -47.06 49.85
CA PRO A 4 3.90 -45.90 49.51
C PRO A 4 3.50 -45.92 48.01
N PRO A 5 2.33 -45.40 47.63
CA PRO A 5 1.94 -45.30 46.23
C PRO A 5 2.51 -44.03 45.58
N HIS A 6 3.18 -44.20 44.44
CA HIS A 6 3.58 -43.10 43.57
C HIS A 6 2.33 -42.43 42.97
N ARG A 7 2.11 -41.14 43.27
CA ARG A 7 1.12 -40.32 42.57
C ARG A 7 1.75 -39.72 41.33
N LEU A 8 1.24 -40.12 40.17
CA LEU A 8 1.62 -39.57 38.87
C LEU A 8 0.83 -38.27 38.65
N THR A 9 1.50 -37.12 38.79
CA THR A 9 0.89 -35.81 38.54
C THR A 9 1.01 -35.47 37.06
N LEU A 10 -0.11 -35.45 36.35
CA LEU A 10 -0.19 -35.07 34.93
C LEU A 10 -0.36 -33.55 34.83
N SER A 11 0.69 -32.84 34.39
CA SER A 11 0.65 -31.41 34.11
C SER A 11 0.23 -31.16 32.65
N ILE A 12 -0.98 -30.65 32.44
CA ILE A 12 -1.47 -30.24 31.14
C ILE A 12 -0.94 -28.82 30.86
N ALA A 13 0.02 -28.71 29.95
CA ALA A 13 0.50 -27.42 29.46
C ALA A 13 -0.57 -26.82 28.52
N LEU A 14 -1.15 -25.69 28.95
CA LEU A 14 -2.13 -24.94 28.19
C LEU A 14 -1.41 -24.17 27.06
N LEU A 15 -1.50 -24.66 25.82
CA LEU A 15 -1.07 -23.93 24.63
C LEU A 15 -1.99 -22.71 24.45
N THR A 16 -1.49 -21.52 24.73
CA THR A 16 -2.14 -20.27 24.35
C THR A 16 -1.96 -20.10 22.84
N SER A 17 -2.99 -20.44 22.09
CA SER A 17 -3.11 -20.08 20.68
C SER A 17 -3.03 -18.56 20.55
N SER A 18 -1.88 -18.03 20.14
CA SER A 18 -1.75 -16.64 19.74
C SER A 18 -2.63 -16.43 18.51
N GLY A 19 -3.81 -15.85 18.72
CA GLY A 19 -4.70 -15.44 17.65
C GLY A 19 -3.96 -14.44 16.77
N PHE A 20 -3.74 -14.80 15.51
CA PHE A 20 -3.31 -13.88 14.48
C PHE A 20 -4.45 -12.88 14.30
N VAL A 21 -4.29 -11.68 14.85
CA VAL A 21 -5.17 -10.57 14.50
C VAL A 21 -4.75 -10.19 13.09
N ALA A 22 -5.47 -10.70 12.09
CA ALA A 22 -5.30 -10.26 10.72
C ALA A 22 -5.51 -8.74 10.73
N ALA A 23 -4.47 -7.98 10.36
CA ALA A 23 -4.57 -6.54 10.24
C ALA A 23 -5.69 -6.25 9.25
N THR A 24 -6.75 -5.59 9.72
CA THR A 24 -7.87 -5.17 8.87
C THR A 24 -7.29 -4.31 7.75
N PRO A 25 -7.53 -4.65 6.46
CA PRO A 25 -7.02 -3.85 5.36
C PRO A 25 -7.48 -2.40 5.53
N ALA A 26 -6.54 -1.45 5.43
CA ALA A 26 -6.89 -0.03 5.44
C ALA A 26 -7.88 0.27 4.31
N PRO A 27 -8.85 1.17 4.52
CA PRO A 27 -9.79 1.54 3.48
C PRO A 27 -9.04 2.18 2.29
N PRO A 28 -9.47 1.93 1.05
CA PRO A 28 -8.85 2.51 -0.13
C PRO A 28 -8.85 4.04 -0.09
N GLN A 29 -7.71 4.65 -0.39
CA GLN A 29 -7.54 6.09 -0.45
C GLN A 29 -7.86 6.62 -1.86
N ALA A 30 -8.56 7.75 -1.94
CA ALA A 30 -8.76 8.50 -3.18
C ALA A 30 -8.10 9.88 -3.06
N VAL A 31 -7.03 10.10 -3.82
CA VAL A 31 -6.24 11.34 -3.82
C VAL A 31 -6.64 12.21 -5.02
N LEU A 32 -6.96 13.47 -4.78
CA LEU A 32 -7.26 14.45 -5.82
C LEU A 32 -6.20 15.55 -5.85
N ILE A 33 -5.58 15.75 -7.01
CA ILE A 33 -4.63 16.82 -7.28
C ILE A 33 -5.25 17.75 -8.31
N ASN A 34 -5.75 18.90 -7.86
CA ASN A 34 -6.36 19.93 -8.71
C ASN A 34 -5.57 21.25 -8.78
N THR A 35 -4.46 21.31 -8.03
CA THR A 35 -3.48 22.39 -8.00
C THR A 35 -2.07 21.80 -8.00
N THR A 36 -1.04 22.64 -7.93
CA THR A 36 0.33 22.14 -7.83
C THR A 36 0.65 21.66 -6.43
N VAL A 37 1.12 20.42 -6.33
CA VAL A 37 1.58 19.75 -5.11
C VAL A 37 3.02 19.31 -5.29
N THR A 38 3.86 19.57 -4.30
CA THR A 38 5.30 19.25 -4.32
C THR A 38 5.68 18.07 -3.42
N GLN A 39 4.68 17.48 -2.75
CA GLN A 39 4.84 16.30 -1.91
C GLN A 39 4.48 15.03 -2.70
N GLY A 40 5.35 14.02 -2.61
CA GLY A 40 5.11 12.72 -3.24
C GLY A 40 3.94 11.98 -2.61
N GLN A 41 3.24 11.19 -3.44
CA GLN A 41 2.12 10.35 -3.04
C GLN A 41 2.58 8.89 -2.97
N THR A 42 2.14 8.14 -1.95
CA THR A 42 2.35 6.69 -1.90
C THR A 42 1.00 6.02 -2.00
N LEU A 43 0.83 5.12 -2.97
CA LEU A 43 -0.42 4.42 -3.26
C LEU A 43 -0.19 2.91 -3.10
N THR A 44 -1.14 2.22 -2.49
CA THR A 44 -1.09 0.77 -2.23
C THR A 44 -2.47 0.14 -2.39
N GLY A 45 -2.60 -1.17 -2.20
CA GLY A 45 -3.89 -1.86 -2.16
C GLY A 45 -4.73 -1.58 -3.41
N SER A 46 -5.84 -0.86 -3.24
CA SER A 46 -6.72 -0.43 -4.33
C SER A 46 -6.92 1.09 -4.37
N ASP A 47 -5.89 1.85 -4.00
CA ASP A 47 -5.91 3.31 -3.96
C ASP A 47 -6.07 3.93 -5.35
N SER A 48 -6.54 5.18 -5.38
CA SER A 48 -6.69 5.95 -6.62
C SER A 48 -6.08 7.35 -6.51
N LEU A 49 -5.52 7.83 -7.62
CA LEU A 49 -4.99 9.19 -7.78
C LEU A 49 -5.58 9.83 -9.04
N THR A 50 -6.30 10.93 -8.85
CA THR A 50 -6.81 11.76 -9.94
C THR A 50 -6.02 13.06 -10.00
N VAL A 51 -5.39 13.32 -11.13
CA VAL A 51 -4.71 14.60 -11.42
C VAL A 51 -5.53 15.33 -12.48
N THR A 52 -6.15 16.46 -12.12
CA THR A 52 -6.95 17.26 -13.06
C THR A 52 -6.04 18.02 -14.03
N GLN A 53 -6.60 18.63 -15.08
CA GLN A 53 -5.83 19.42 -16.05
C GLN A 53 -5.04 20.56 -15.40
N THR A 54 -5.59 21.19 -14.36
CA THR A 54 -4.91 22.26 -13.59
C THR A 54 -3.99 21.72 -12.50
N GLY A 55 -4.08 20.41 -12.21
CA GLY A 55 -3.30 19.74 -11.21
C GLY A 55 -1.88 19.43 -11.68
N ALA A 56 -0.92 19.55 -10.76
CA ALA A 56 0.44 19.12 -11.02
C ALA A 56 1.04 18.47 -9.77
N LEU A 57 1.67 17.30 -9.92
CA LEU A 57 2.64 16.79 -8.97
C LEU A 57 4.03 17.16 -9.48
N ASN A 58 4.70 18.10 -8.81
CA ASN A 58 6.03 18.55 -9.20
C ASN A 58 6.98 18.39 -8.03
N THR A 59 7.68 17.26 -7.98
CA THR A 59 8.57 16.93 -6.87
C THR A 59 10.02 16.93 -7.35
N SER A 60 10.97 17.07 -6.43
CA SER A 60 12.38 16.89 -6.77
C SER A 60 12.75 15.42 -6.91
N LYS A 61 12.02 14.51 -6.25
CA LYS A 61 12.29 13.07 -6.19
C LYS A 61 11.14 12.30 -6.87
N VAL A 62 10.75 11.14 -6.33
CA VAL A 62 9.59 10.39 -6.83
C VAL A 62 8.31 11.16 -6.48
N ALA A 63 7.46 11.40 -7.47
CA ALA A 63 6.17 12.06 -7.30
C ALA A 63 5.06 11.07 -6.91
N VAL A 64 5.11 9.84 -7.44
CA VAL A 64 4.19 8.76 -7.08
C VAL A 64 4.96 7.48 -6.82
N THR A 65 4.84 6.96 -5.61
CA THR A 65 5.35 5.65 -5.21
C THR A 65 4.21 4.63 -5.25
N LEU A 66 4.35 3.60 -6.08
CA LEU A 66 3.41 2.49 -6.21
C LEU A 66 3.91 1.32 -5.36
N ASN A 67 3.31 1.12 -4.19
CA ASN A 67 3.72 0.06 -3.27
C ASN A 67 3.15 -1.30 -3.72
N ALA A 68 3.87 -2.38 -3.44
CA ALA A 68 3.38 -3.74 -3.66
C ALA A 68 2.29 -4.12 -2.65
N GLY A 69 1.63 -5.26 -2.85
CA GLY A 69 0.48 -5.66 -2.03
C GLY A 69 -0.82 -5.03 -2.52
N THR A 70 -0.95 -4.88 -3.84
CA THR A 70 -2.19 -4.39 -4.44
C THR A 70 -3.34 -5.38 -4.25
N SER A 71 -4.56 -4.90 -4.17
CA SER A 71 -5.77 -5.69 -3.99
C SER A 71 -6.89 -5.21 -4.90
N GLY A 72 -7.92 -6.05 -5.14
CA GLY A 72 -9.04 -5.70 -6.00
C GLY A 72 -8.60 -5.28 -7.41
N GLN A 73 -9.01 -4.08 -7.84
CA GLN A 73 -8.64 -3.49 -9.14
C GLN A 73 -7.19 -3.00 -9.21
N GLY A 74 -6.46 -3.01 -8.08
CA GLY A 74 -5.13 -2.43 -7.96
C GLY A 74 -5.15 -0.91 -7.84
N VAL A 75 -3.97 -0.29 -7.96
CA VAL A 75 -3.85 1.17 -7.91
C VAL A 75 -4.22 1.77 -9.27
N VAL A 76 -5.05 2.81 -9.26
CA VAL A 76 -5.47 3.50 -10.48
C VAL A 76 -5.04 4.97 -10.45
N ILE A 77 -4.30 5.40 -11.46
CA ILE A 77 -3.95 6.81 -11.67
C ILE A 77 -4.68 7.31 -12.91
N ASP A 78 -5.58 8.30 -12.75
CA ASP A 78 -6.21 9.02 -13.85
C ASP A 78 -5.59 10.42 -13.95
N ASN A 79 -4.78 10.64 -14.99
CA ASN A 79 -3.99 11.85 -15.13
C ASN A 79 -4.38 12.66 -16.37
N ALA A 80 -4.98 13.82 -16.13
CA ALA A 80 -5.21 14.87 -17.11
C ALA A 80 -4.24 16.07 -17.00
N GLY A 81 -3.46 16.15 -15.92
CA GLY A 81 -2.47 17.20 -15.68
C GLY A 81 -1.03 16.72 -15.78
N THR A 82 -0.16 17.25 -14.92
CA THR A 82 1.29 16.97 -14.92
C THR A 82 1.72 16.13 -13.73
N ILE A 83 2.57 15.11 -13.97
CA ILE A 83 3.30 14.38 -12.93
C ILE A 83 4.77 14.42 -13.33
N ASN A 84 5.58 15.16 -12.57
CA ASN A 84 6.96 15.49 -12.90
C ASN A 84 7.90 15.26 -11.71
N SER A 85 9.11 14.81 -12.04
CA SER A 85 10.26 14.79 -11.16
C SER A 85 11.39 15.60 -11.78
N SER A 86 12.01 16.51 -11.04
CA SER A 86 13.11 17.31 -11.58
C SER A 86 14.48 16.63 -11.53
N THR A 87 14.66 15.56 -10.75
CA THR A 87 15.98 14.91 -10.60
C THR A 87 15.98 13.40 -10.87
N GLY A 88 14.85 12.80 -11.23
CA GLY A 88 14.79 11.35 -11.45
C GLY A 88 13.48 10.83 -12.01
N ARG A 89 13.04 9.67 -11.51
CA ARG A 89 11.80 9.02 -11.94
C ARG A 89 10.60 9.69 -11.27
N ALA A 90 9.62 10.12 -12.05
CA ALA A 90 8.39 10.69 -11.53
C ALA A 90 7.48 9.66 -10.86
N ILE A 91 7.43 8.44 -11.40
CA ILE A 91 6.66 7.33 -10.84
C ILE A 91 7.63 6.18 -10.60
N ASP A 92 7.58 5.59 -9.42
CA ASP A 92 8.44 4.47 -9.05
C ASP A 92 7.69 3.40 -8.29
N GLY A 93 8.08 2.15 -8.49
CA GLY A 93 7.49 1.01 -7.80
C GLY A 93 8.31 0.62 -6.59
N ALA A 94 7.67 0.36 -5.45
CA ALA A 94 8.33 -0.06 -4.20
C ALA A 94 7.65 -1.30 -3.61
N GLY A 95 8.25 -1.84 -2.54
CA GLY A 95 7.69 -2.96 -1.78
C GLY A 95 8.20 -4.34 -2.22
N ASP A 96 7.60 -5.37 -1.63
CA ASP A 96 7.96 -6.77 -1.83
C ASP A 96 7.55 -7.26 -3.23
N LEU A 97 8.52 -7.76 -4.00
CA LEU A 97 8.31 -8.28 -5.36
C LEU A 97 7.50 -9.58 -5.41
N THR A 98 7.33 -10.26 -4.28
CA THR A 98 6.50 -11.48 -4.19
C THR A 98 5.01 -11.16 -4.02
N GLN A 99 4.67 -9.91 -3.72
CA GLN A 99 3.29 -9.47 -3.55
C GLN A 99 2.66 -9.05 -4.89
N PRO A 100 1.32 -9.04 -5.01
CA PRO A 100 0.64 -8.55 -6.20
C PRO A 100 0.98 -7.08 -6.50
N ARG A 101 1.13 -6.76 -7.79
CA ARG A 101 1.47 -5.43 -8.31
C ARG A 101 0.63 -5.10 -9.55
N ASN A 102 -0.63 -4.75 -9.31
CA ASN A 102 -1.55 -4.31 -10.36
C ASN A 102 -1.67 -2.78 -10.33
N TYR A 103 -1.15 -2.12 -11.36
CA TYR A 103 -1.15 -0.66 -11.48
C TYR A 103 -1.68 -0.26 -12.85
N SER A 104 -2.65 0.65 -12.87
CA SER A 104 -3.19 1.24 -14.09
C SER A 104 -2.93 2.73 -14.12
N LEU A 105 -2.39 3.22 -15.24
CA LEU A 105 -2.19 4.65 -15.49
C LEU A 105 -2.96 5.03 -16.74
N PHE A 106 -3.98 5.87 -16.58
CA PHE A 106 -4.73 6.48 -17.67
C PHE A 106 -4.19 7.88 -17.89
N LYS A 107 -3.61 8.12 -19.07
CA LYS A 107 -3.30 9.48 -19.53
C LYS A 107 -4.50 9.99 -20.30
N ARG A 108 -5.20 10.96 -19.73
CA ARG A 108 -6.15 11.78 -20.49
C ARG A 108 -5.31 12.74 -21.30
N ALA A 109 -5.66 12.95 -22.57
CA ALA A 109 -5.02 13.98 -23.37
C ALA A 109 -5.05 15.30 -22.60
N GLY A 110 -3.88 15.80 -22.21
CA GLY A 110 -3.75 17.12 -21.61
C GLY A 110 -3.96 18.14 -22.73
N GLY A 111 -4.86 19.09 -22.51
CA GLY A 111 -4.95 20.27 -23.37
C GLY A 111 -3.61 20.99 -23.33
N GLY A 112 -2.87 20.91 -24.43
CA GLY A 112 -1.81 21.86 -24.74
C GLY A 112 -2.41 23.18 -25.22
#